data_AF-A0A5S3SKZ7-F1
#
_entry.id   AF-A0A5S3SKZ7-F1
#
_cell.length_a   1.000
_cell.length_b   1.000
_cell.length_c   1.000
_cell.angle_alpha   90.00
_cell.angle_beta   90.00
_cell.angle_gamma   90.00
#
_symmetry.space_group_name_H-M   'P 1'
#
loop_
_entity.id
_entity.type
_entity.pdbx_description
1 polymer ?
#
loop_
_entity_poly.entity_id
_entity_poly.type
_entity_poly.pdbx_seq_one_letter_code
_entity_poly.pdbx_strand_id
1 'polypeptide(L)'
;MPYVPFEVSGSGLEEKKIPSFYEFLVKKLRYNLNQKRESYLESYIEGHFTNYNEDGSVEERTIRDIDFHGETDHEIFSSWLSFKHLLEIEEQVARRVEAKNFIAIQSHLNLIDDNFGYLMDRKNSYFPLKMDKEELFSWLLTEINLFKHLVEEKGLWKTLNKQPEKHCQHIFAAALSRVSELLDVCMLPEPQVGTGFVDFIFSQGNDSKVCVELKLSTSPKALEGYTKQLKQYLTSEKTEKGIYVVIDSGNPKSSYQKLRVLIENGKKKGKSYPEIILIDASPKLSPSRL
;
A
#
# COMPACT_ATOMS: atom_id res chain seq x y z
N MET A 1 19.36 -56.46 -1.33
CA MET A 1 18.60 -55.40 -0.66
C MET A 1 18.40 -54.27 -1.66
N PRO A 2 17.15 -53.92 -2.03
CA PRO A 2 16.89 -52.85 -2.98
C PRO A 2 17.01 -51.48 -2.30
N TYR A 3 17.55 -50.54 -3.06
CA TYR A 3 17.80 -49.14 -2.74
C TYR A 3 16.46 -48.42 -2.47
N VAL A 4 16.33 -47.82 -1.27
CA VAL A 4 15.22 -46.92 -0.92
C VAL A 4 15.72 -45.48 -1.17
N PRO A 5 15.18 -44.74 -2.15
CA PRO A 5 15.53 -43.34 -2.33
C PRO A 5 14.94 -42.52 -1.18
N PHE A 6 15.79 -41.74 -0.52
CA PHE A 6 15.39 -40.73 0.45
C PHE A 6 14.57 -39.65 -0.27
N GLU A 7 13.28 -39.51 0.06
CA GLU A 7 12.50 -38.32 -0.27
C GLU A 7 13.10 -37.14 0.49
N VAL A 8 13.84 -36.29 -0.21
CA VAL A 8 14.25 -34.98 0.31
C VAL A 8 13.04 -34.07 0.19
N SER A 9 12.42 -33.78 1.33
CA SER A 9 11.35 -32.80 1.49
C SER A 9 11.77 -31.47 0.86
N GLY A 10 10.93 -30.97 -0.05
CA GLY A 10 11.14 -29.70 -0.73
C GLY A 10 11.26 -28.56 0.28
N SER A 11 12.39 -27.84 0.25
CA SER A 11 12.50 -26.55 0.92
C SER A 11 11.63 -25.56 0.15
N GLY A 12 10.42 -25.34 0.67
CA GLY A 12 9.45 -24.42 0.09
C GLY A 12 10.06 -23.03 -0.05
N LEU A 13 10.22 -22.57 -1.29
CA LEU A 13 10.29 -21.14 -1.56
C LEU A 13 9.01 -20.53 -0.99
N GLU A 14 9.15 -19.61 -0.03
CA GLU A 14 8.01 -18.91 0.54
C GLU A 14 7.46 -17.96 -0.55
N GLU A 15 6.51 -18.46 -1.34
CA GLU A 15 5.75 -17.66 -2.31
C GLU A 15 4.92 -16.64 -1.54
N LYS A 16 5.44 -15.42 -1.40
CA LYS A 16 4.66 -14.31 -0.87
C LYS A 16 3.76 -13.77 -1.98
N LYS A 17 2.50 -14.19 -1.98
CA LYS A 17 1.44 -13.58 -2.79
C LYS A 17 1.30 -12.11 -2.40
N ILE A 18 1.80 -11.22 -3.24
CA ILE A 18 1.58 -9.77 -3.11
C ILE A 18 0.09 -9.54 -3.41
N PRO A 19 -0.71 -9.02 -2.45
CA PRO A 19 -2.10 -8.74 -2.71
C PRO A 19 -2.23 -7.62 -3.73
N SER A 20 -3.19 -7.75 -4.65
CA SER A 20 -3.61 -6.63 -5.48
C SER A 20 -4.09 -5.47 -4.61
N PHE A 21 -4.06 -4.24 -5.14
CA PHE A 21 -4.61 -3.06 -4.44
C PHE A 21 -6.03 -3.29 -3.90
N TYR A 22 -6.88 -4.00 -4.65
CA TYR A 22 -8.24 -4.34 -4.21
C TYR A 22 -8.25 -5.33 -3.05
N GLU A 23 -7.44 -6.40 -3.10
CA GLU A 23 -7.29 -7.34 -1.99
C GLU A 23 -6.71 -6.63 -0.75
N PHE A 24 -5.81 -5.67 -0.95
CA PHE A 24 -5.24 -4.84 0.11
C PHE A 24 -6.29 -3.91 0.74
N LEU A 25 -7.02 -3.14 -0.08
CA LEU A 25 -8.06 -2.21 0.38
C LEU A 25 -9.19 -2.92 1.11
N VAL A 26 -9.66 -4.07 0.60
CA VAL A 26 -10.68 -4.89 1.25
C VAL A 26 -10.18 -5.42 2.60
N LYS A 27 -8.93 -5.90 2.67
CA LYS A 27 -8.32 -6.31 3.95
C LYS A 27 -8.29 -5.17 4.94
N LYS A 28 -7.97 -3.95 4.51
CA LYS A 28 -7.91 -2.77 5.36
C LYS A 28 -9.28 -2.35 5.89
N LEU A 29 -10.29 -2.29 5.01
CA LEU A 29 -11.68 -2.02 5.40
C LEU A 29 -12.13 -3.04 6.46
N ARG A 30 -11.92 -4.33 6.21
CA ARG A 30 -12.29 -5.41 7.16
C ARG A 30 -11.45 -5.45 8.44
N TYR A 31 -10.18 -5.05 8.37
CA TYR A 31 -9.31 -4.97 9.54
C TYR A 31 -9.76 -3.87 10.51
N ASN A 32 -10.21 -2.74 9.99
CA ASN A 32 -10.76 -1.65 10.79
C ASN A 32 -12.09 -2.03 11.47
N LEU A 33 -12.94 -2.80 10.79
CA LEU A 33 -14.15 -3.42 11.37
C LEU A 33 -13.82 -4.32 12.57
N ASN A 34 -12.75 -5.12 12.49
CA ASN A 34 -12.39 -6.11 13.52
C ASN A 34 -11.56 -5.56 14.70
N GLN A 35 -11.22 -4.27 14.72
CA GLN A 35 -10.45 -3.68 15.81
C GLN A 35 -11.34 -3.30 17.00
N LYS A 36 -10.71 -3.13 18.17
CA LYS A 36 -11.26 -2.64 19.45
C LYS A 36 -12.04 -1.30 19.39
N ARG A 37 -12.30 -0.75 18.21
CA ARG A 37 -13.06 0.48 17.98
C ARG A 37 -14.56 0.27 18.14
N GLU A 38 -15.10 -0.85 17.65
CA GLU A 38 -16.49 -1.22 17.93
C GLU A 38 -16.67 -1.30 19.45
N SER A 39 -15.84 -2.07 20.15
CA SER A 39 -15.88 -2.17 21.61
C SER A 39 -15.60 -0.86 22.35
N TYR A 40 -14.72 0.02 21.82
CA TYR A 40 -14.45 1.34 22.42
C TYR A 40 -15.64 2.29 22.29
N LEU A 41 -16.27 2.33 21.12
CA LEU A 41 -17.43 3.18 20.86
C LEU A 41 -18.69 2.63 21.54
N GLU A 42 -18.88 1.31 21.54
CA GLU A 42 -19.89 0.64 22.36
C GLU A 42 -19.69 1.02 23.84
N SER A 43 -18.48 0.88 24.38
CA SER A 43 -18.18 1.26 25.77
C SER A 43 -18.38 2.77 26.04
N TYR A 44 -18.07 3.64 25.08
CA TYR A 44 -18.31 5.09 25.20
C TYR A 44 -19.81 5.41 25.24
N ILE A 45 -20.59 4.81 24.35
CA ILE A 45 -22.06 4.97 24.30
C ILE A 45 -22.68 4.37 25.56
N GLU A 46 -22.32 3.14 25.93
CA GLU A 46 -22.77 2.47 27.15
C GLU A 46 -22.40 3.25 28.42
N GLY A 47 -21.26 3.94 28.43
CA GLY A 47 -20.83 4.81 29.52
C GLY A 47 -21.84 5.93 29.83
N HIS A 48 -22.57 6.43 28.83
CA HIS A 48 -23.65 7.40 29.03
C HIS A 48 -24.92 6.79 29.67
N PHE A 49 -25.06 5.48 29.66
CA PHE A 49 -26.18 4.73 30.24
C PHE A 49 -25.80 3.96 31.51
N THR A 50 -24.55 4.08 31.94
CA THR A 50 -24.04 3.39 33.14
C THR A 50 -24.47 4.16 34.39
N ASN A 51 -25.20 3.50 35.29
CA ASN A 51 -25.54 4.04 36.60
C ASN A 51 -24.55 3.54 37.65
N TYR A 52 -24.12 4.44 38.53
CA TYR A 52 -23.25 4.12 39.65
C TYR A 52 -24.07 4.13 40.94
N ASN A 53 -23.85 3.12 41.79
CA ASN A 53 -24.38 3.09 43.14
C ASN A 53 -23.74 4.19 43.99
N GLU A 54 -24.34 4.50 45.15
CA GLU A 54 -23.83 5.51 46.10
C GLU A 54 -22.40 5.20 46.59
N ASP A 55 -21.95 3.95 46.51
CA ASP A 55 -20.60 3.50 46.85
C ASP A 55 -19.60 3.54 45.67
N GLY A 56 -20.04 3.97 44.48
CA GLY A 56 -19.25 4.04 43.26
C GLY A 56 -19.10 2.71 42.51
N SER A 57 -19.76 1.64 42.95
CA SER A 57 -19.84 0.39 42.18
C SER A 57 -20.78 0.53 40.98
N VAL A 58 -20.44 -0.10 39.86
CA VAL A 58 -21.28 -0.10 38.65
C VAL A 58 -22.51 -0.97 38.91
N GLU A 59 -23.70 -0.39 38.84
CA GLU A 59 -24.94 -1.16 38.79
C GLU A 59 -25.04 -1.72 37.36
N GLU A 60 -24.83 -3.02 37.18
CA GLU A 60 -24.83 -3.65 35.86
C GLU A 60 -26.23 -3.53 35.24
N ARG A 61 -26.43 -2.53 34.37
CA ARG A 61 -27.57 -2.42 33.46
C ARG A 61 -27.02 -2.38 32.05
N THR A 62 -27.31 -3.40 31.25
CA THR A 62 -26.97 -3.34 29.83
C THR A 62 -28.05 -2.56 29.10
N ILE A 63 -27.69 -1.89 28.01
CA ILE A 63 -28.66 -1.11 27.21
C ILE A 63 -29.83 -1.97 26.68
N ARG A 64 -29.63 -3.29 26.61
CA ARG A 64 -30.65 -4.29 26.25
C ARG A 64 -31.73 -4.46 27.32
N ASP A 65 -31.44 -4.03 28.55
CA ASP A 65 -32.33 -4.12 29.71
C ASP A 65 -33.10 -2.81 29.96
N ILE A 66 -32.93 -1.81 29.08
CA ILE A 66 -33.58 -0.50 29.19
C ILE A 66 -34.78 -0.45 28.23
N ASP A 67 -35.98 -0.33 28.79
CA ASP A 67 -37.21 -0.13 28.02
C ASP A 67 -37.31 1.36 27.64
N PHE A 68 -37.03 1.69 26.37
CA PHE A 68 -36.98 3.07 25.90
C PHE A 68 -38.38 3.60 25.62
N HIS A 69 -38.78 4.70 26.28
CA HIS A 69 -40.05 5.39 26.03
C HIS A 69 -39.78 6.90 25.90
N GLY A 70 -40.19 7.53 24.79
CA GLY A 70 -39.96 8.96 24.53
C GLY A 70 -39.52 9.27 23.09
N GLU A 71 -39.15 10.51 22.81
CA GLU A 71 -38.61 10.92 21.49
C GLU A 71 -37.23 10.27 21.26
N THR A 72 -37.15 9.43 20.22
CA THR A 72 -35.92 8.74 19.78
C THR A 72 -34.91 9.66 19.10
N ASP A 73 -35.25 10.95 19.01
CA ASP A 73 -34.47 11.99 18.33
C ASP A 73 -33.31 12.51 19.20
N HIS A 74 -33.09 11.90 20.36
CA HIS A 74 -31.96 12.18 21.23
C HIS A 74 -30.63 11.87 20.51
N GLU A 75 -29.67 12.80 20.54
CA GLU A 75 -28.41 12.73 19.79
C GLU A 75 -27.64 11.41 19.99
N ILE A 76 -27.69 10.86 21.21
CA ILE A 76 -27.04 9.59 21.56
C ILE A 76 -27.67 8.40 20.81
N PHE A 77 -28.99 8.35 20.68
CA PHE A 77 -29.70 7.24 20.01
C PHE A 77 -29.52 7.32 18.48
N SER A 78 -29.55 8.54 17.93
CA SER A 78 -29.23 8.82 16.53
C SER A 78 -27.77 8.44 16.20
N SER A 79 -26.84 8.72 17.12
CA SER A 79 -25.43 8.36 16.98
C SER A 79 -25.20 6.85 16.95
N TRP A 80 -25.90 6.11 17.81
CA TRP A 80 -25.85 4.65 17.85
C TRP A 80 -26.42 3.97 16.59
N LEU A 81 -27.58 4.43 16.10
CA LEU A 81 -28.18 3.91 14.87
C LEU A 81 -27.30 4.19 13.65
N SER A 82 -26.71 5.40 13.59
CA SER A 82 -25.79 5.81 12.52
C SER A 82 -24.51 4.96 12.53
N PHE A 83 -23.99 4.59 13.71
CA PHE A 83 -22.80 3.76 13.83
C PHE A 83 -22.98 2.34 13.27
N LYS A 84 -24.09 1.67 13.57
CA LYS A 84 -24.39 0.36 12.97
C LYS A 84 -24.52 0.44 11.46
N HIS A 85 -25.21 1.45 10.95
CA HIS A 85 -25.30 1.70 9.51
C HIS A 85 -23.94 1.99 8.87
N LEU A 86 -23.00 2.64 9.57
CA LEU A 86 -21.66 2.89 9.05
C LEU A 86 -20.86 1.60 8.84
N LEU A 87 -20.89 0.69 9.81
CA LEU A 87 -20.25 -0.63 9.68
C LEU A 87 -20.88 -1.43 8.53
N GLU A 88 -22.20 -1.34 8.35
CA GLU A 88 -22.91 -1.95 7.22
C GLU A 88 -22.51 -1.32 5.87
N ILE A 89 -22.34 0.00 5.81
CA ILE A 89 -21.89 0.69 4.59
C ILE A 89 -20.44 0.30 4.25
N GLU A 90 -19.55 0.21 5.23
CA GLU A 90 -18.17 -0.23 5.03
C GLU A 90 -18.10 -1.67 4.49
N GLU A 91 -18.90 -2.60 5.04
CA GLU A 91 -19.02 -3.97 4.54
C GLU A 91 -19.63 -4.02 3.13
N GLN A 92 -20.62 -3.18 2.83
CA GLN A 92 -21.19 -3.06 1.48
C GLN A 92 -20.16 -2.52 0.48
N VAL A 93 -19.34 -1.54 0.86
CA VAL A 93 -18.24 -1.02 0.04
C VAL A 93 -17.19 -2.11 -0.18
N ALA A 94 -16.80 -2.85 0.86
CA ALA A 94 -15.87 -3.96 0.73
C ALA A 94 -16.37 -5.02 -0.26
N ARG A 95 -17.64 -5.44 -0.16
CA ARG A 95 -18.25 -6.40 -1.11
C ARG A 95 -18.32 -5.87 -2.54
N ARG A 96 -18.60 -4.57 -2.72
CA ARG A 96 -18.61 -3.93 -4.04
C ARG A 96 -17.22 -3.90 -4.68
N VAL A 97 -16.19 -3.61 -3.89
CA VAL A 97 -14.80 -3.68 -4.33
C VAL A 97 -14.41 -5.11 -4.71
N GLU A 98 -14.79 -6.12 -3.91
CA GLU A 98 -14.58 -7.55 -4.23
C GLU A 98 -15.26 -7.95 -5.55
N ALA A 99 -16.49 -7.46 -5.78
CA ALA A 99 -17.26 -7.68 -7.00
C ALA A 99 -16.79 -6.84 -8.21
N LYS A 100 -15.75 -6.02 -8.06
CA LYS A 100 -15.26 -5.07 -9.07
C LYS A 100 -16.35 -4.09 -9.56
N ASN A 101 -17.30 -3.75 -8.70
CA ASN A 101 -18.38 -2.81 -8.99
C ASN A 101 -18.10 -1.46 -8.31
N PHE A 102 -17.58 -0.51 -9.09
CA PHE A 102 -17.08 0.76 -8.55
C PHE A 102 -18.08 1.92 -8.59
N ILE A 103 -19.32 1.66 -9.00
CA ILE A 103 -20.34 2.70 -9.12
C ILE A 103 -20.66 3.26 -7.73
N ALA A 104 -20.59 4.60 -7.62
CA ALA A 104 -20.91 5.38 -6.42
C ALA A 104 -20.04 5.12 -5.18
N ILE A 105 -18.92 4.39 -5.27
CA ILE A 105 -18.03 4.14 -4.12
C ILE A 105 -17.60 5.45 -3.45
N GLN A 106 -17.23 6.46 -4.23
CA GLN A 106 -16.84 7.77 -3.69
C GLN A 106 -17.96 8.42 -2.88
N SER A 107 -19.21 8.34 -3.34
CA SER A 107 -20.37 8.88 -2.61
C SER A 107 -20.58 8.17 -1.27
N HIS A 108 -20.34 6.85 -1.20
CA HIS A 108 -20.44 6.09 0.04
C HIS A 108 -19.28 6.41 1.00
N LEU A 109 -18.06 6.59 0.48
CA LEU A 109 -16.91 7.03 1.28
C LEU A 109 -17.13 8.42 1.88
N ASN A 110 -17.70 9.36 1.10
CA ASN A 110 -18.05 10.68 1.61
C ASN A 110 -19.12 10.59 2.72
N LEU A 111 -20.12 9.72 2.55
CA LEU A 111 -21.18 9.52 3.54
C LEU A 111 -20.67 8.89 4.84
N ILE A 112 -19.65 8.02 4.75
CA ILE A 112 -18.92 7.50 5.90
C ILE A 112 -18.21 8.65 6.63
N ASP A 113 -17.45 9.47 5.90
CA ASP A 113 -16.66 10.56 6.46
C ASP A 113 -17.55 11.63 7.13
N ASP A 114 -18.65 12.03 6.48
CA ASP A 114 -19.61 13.00 7.00
C ASP A 114 -20.25 12.53 8.32
N ASN A 115 -20.64 11.26 8.41
CA ASN A 115 -21.26 10.70 9.62
C ASN A 115 -20.24 10.51 10.76
N PHE A 116 -19.01 10.08 10.48
CA PHE A 116 -17.97 10.03 11.50
C PHE A 116 -17.56 11.44 11.97
N GLY A 117 -17.55 12.42 11.06
CA GLY A 117 -17.34 13.83 11.38
C GLY A 117 -18.42 14.36 12.33
N TYR A 118 -19.68 13.97 12.12
CA TYR A 118 -20.78 14.29 13.03
C TYR A 118 -20.60 13.66 14.41
N LEU A 119 -20.31 12.36 14.48
CA LEU A 119 -20.13 11.61 15.75
C LEU A 119 -18.96 12.14 16.60
N MET A 120 -17.94 12.72 15.98
CA MET A 120 -16.72 13.20 16.65
C MET A 120 -16.69 14.72 16.86
N ASP A 121 -17.84 15.40 16.83
CA ASP A 121 -17.95 16.87 16.99
C ASP A 121 -17.04 17.64 16.00
N ARG A 122 -16.93 17.14 14.77
CA ARG A 122 -16.05 17.61 13.69
C ARG A 122 -14.58 17.79 14.09
N LYS A 123 -14.13 17.19 15.20
CA LYS A 123 -12.72 17.04 15.50
C LYS A 123 -12.15 15.99 14.56
N ASN A 124 -11.74 16.45 13.38
CA ASN A 124 -10.91 15.71 12.44
C ASN A 124 -11.31 14.22 12.34
N SER A 125 -12.48 13.93 11.75
CA SER A 125 -12.77 12.58 11.27
C SER A 125 -11.78 12.27 10.17
N TYR A 126 -10.65 11.70 10.56
CA TYR A 126 -9.79 11.06 9.62
C TYR A 126 -10.09 9.57 9.77
N PHE A 127 -10.80 9.00 8.80
CA PHE A 127 -10.38 7.71 8.27
C PHE A 127 -9.35 8.02 7.18
N PRO A 128 -8.13 8.49 7.50
CA PRO A 128 -7.16 8.49 6.44
C PRO A 128 -6.85 6.99 6.26
N LEU A 129 -6.94 6.47 5.04
CA LEU A 129 -6.48 5.13 4.73
C LEU A 129 -4.94 5.09 4.85
N LYS A 130 -4.36 5.56 5.97
CA LYS A 130 -2.92 5.66 6.23
C LYS A 130 -2.33 4.29 6.16
N MET A 131 -1.63 4.04 5.08
CA MET A 131 -0.89 2.81 4.88
C MET A 131 0.25 2.79 5.88
N ASP A 132 0.34 1.73 6.69
CA ASP A 132 1.59 1.46 7.40
C ASP A 132 2.72 1.20 6.38
N LYS A 133 3.95 1.04 6.87
CA LYS A 133 5.12 0.88 6.00
C LYS A 133 5.07 -0.39 5.14
N GLU A 134 4.47 -1.47 5.61
CA GLU A 134 4.29 -2.72 4.86
C GLU A 134 3.24 -2.54 3.77
N GLU A 135 2.13 -1.90 4.12
CA GLU A 135 1.02 -1.58 3.25
C GLU A 135 1.43 -0.63 2.12
N LEU A 136 2.12 0.47 2.46
CA LEU A 136 2.59 1.46 1.50
C LEU A 136 3.58 0.83 0.52
N PHE A 137 4.46 -0.04 1.03
CA PHE A 137 5.39 -0.81 0.21
C PHE A 137 4.67 -1.76 -0.75
N SER A 138 3.67 -2.52 -0.26
CA SER A 138 2.88 -3.44 -1.10
C SER A 138 2.07 -2.72 -2.17
N TRP A 139 1.45 -1.59 -1.82
CA TRP A 139 0.73 -0.75 -2.76
C TRP A 139 1.68 -0.21 -3.84
N LEU A 140 2.81 0.37 -3.44
CA LEU A 140 3.76 0.95 -4.39
C LEU A 140 4.35 -0.10 -5.33
N LEU A 141 4.61 -1.32 -4.84
CA LEU A 141 4.98 -2.44 -5.72
C LEU A 141 3.91 -2.75 -6.76
N THR A 142 2.64 -2.70 -6.38
CA THR A 142 1.52 -2.90 -7.32
C THR A 142 1.52 -1.82 -8.40
N GLU A 143 1.64 -0.55 -8.01
CA GLU A 143 1.64 0.57 -8.96
C GLU A 143 2.86 0.56 -9.90
N ILE A 144 4.04 0.21 -9.40
CA ILE A 144 5.25 0.10 -10.25
C ILE A 144 5.12 -1.11 -11.20
N ASN A 145 4.47 -2.21 -10.78
CA ASN A 145 4.17 -3.33 -11.69
C ASN A 145 3.12 -2.96 -12.75
N LEU A 146 2.14 -2.12 -12.42
CA LEU A 146 1.22 -1.55 -13.42
C LEU A 146 1.99 -0.67 -14.41
N PHE A 147 2.89 0.18 -13.92
CA PHE A 147 3.78 0.97 -14.77
C PHE A 147 4.63 0.08 -15.70
N LYS A 148 5.24 -0.99 -15.16
CA LYS A 148 5.94 -2.01 -15.95
C LYS A 148 5.06 -2.58 -17.06
N HIS A 149 3.82 -2.94 -16.75
CA HIS A 149 2.87 -3.44 -17.74
C HIS A 149 2.51 -2.40 -18.82
N LEU A 150 2.36 -1.11 -18.44
CA LEU A 150 2.16 -0.04 -19.42
C LEU A 150 3.33 0.06 -20.39
N VAL A 151 4.55 -0.05 -19.88
CA VAL A 151 5.79 -0.03 -20.67
C VAL A 151 5.86 -1.23 -21.61
N GLU A 152 5.78 -2.44 -21.06
CA GLU A 152 6.06 -3.68 -21.78
C GLU A 152 4.96 -4.04 -22.77
N GLU A 153 3.69 -3.87 -22.37
CA GLU A 153 2.55 -4.42 -23.09
C GLU A 153 1.67 -3.35 -23.74
N LYS A 154 1.54 -2.16 -23.13
CA LYS A 154 0.67 -1.09 -23.66
C LYS A 154 1.40 -0.04 -24.49
N GLY A 155 2.64 -0.32 -24.88
CA GLY A 155 3.38 0.49 -25.85
C GLY A 155 4.04 1.75 -25.28
N LEU A 156 4.04 1.96 -23.96
CA LEU A 156 4.76 3.08 -23.35
C LEU A 156 6.29 2.94 -23.55
N TRP A 157 6.80 1.74 -23.86
CA TRP A 157 8.17 1.55 -24.33
C TRP A 157 8.54 2.46 -25.51
N LYS A 158 7.60 2.83 -26.38
CA LYS A 158 7.85 3.72 -27.53
C LYS A 158 8.32 5.10 -27.08
N THR A 159 7.80 5.56 -25.94
CA THR A 159 8.16 6.85 -25.34
C THR A 159 9.47 6.74 -24.56
N LEU A 160 9.73 5.62 -23.90
CA LEU A 160 10.90 5.47 -23.01
C LEU A 160 12.16 4.98 -23.73
N ASN A 161 12.03 4.31 -24.86
CA ASN A 161 13.16 3.72 -25.56
C ASN A 161 14.19 4.77 -26.01
N LYS A 162 15.47 4.53 -25.69
CA LYS A 162 16.62 5.43 -25.97
C LYS A 162 16.50 6.83 -25.36
N GLN A 163 15.61 7.03 -24.39
CA GLN A 163 15.52 8.29 -23.67
C GLN A 163 16.52 8.36 -22.51
N PRO A 164 16.92 9.57 -22.10
CA PRO A 164 17.77 9.74 -20.92
C PRO A 164 17.04 9.34 -19.63
N GLU A 165 17.80 8.93 -18.61
CA GLU A 165 17.28 8.49 -17.31
C GLU A 165 16.30 9.51 -16.71
N LYS A 166 16.63 10.79 -16.81
CA LYS A 166 15.80 11.91 -16.34
C LYS A 166 14.41 11.96 -17.00
N HIS A 167 14.32 11.63 -18.29
CA HIS A 167 13.03 11.56 -18.98
C HIS A 167 12.21 10.38 -18.43
N CYS A 168 12.83 9.22 -18.23
CA CYS A 168 12.16 8.07 -17.63
C CYS A 168 11.66 8.37 -16.21
N GLN A 169 12.44 9.09 -15.40
CA GLN A 169 12.03 9.58 -14.08
C GLN A 169 10.81 10.51 -14.17
N HIS A 170 10.77 11.45 -15.11
CA HIS A 170 9.60 12.32 -15.28
C HIS A 170 8.33 11.54 -15.68
N ILE A 171 8.44 10.57 -16.58
CA ILE A 171 7.30 9.73 -16.98
C ILE A 171 6.85 8.83 -15.82
N PHE A 172 7.78 8.28 -15.05
CA PHE A 172 7.49 7.52 -13.84
C PHE A 172 6.74 8.38 -12.80
N ALA A 173 7.25 9.58 -12.51
CA ALA A 173 6.62 10.54 -11.62
C ALA A 173 5.22 10.92 -12.09
N ALA A 174 5.04 11.20 -13.38
CA ALA A 174 3.73 11.54 -13.94
C ALA A 174 2.73 10.38 -13.78
N ALA A 175 3.15 9.14 -14.02
CA ALA A 175 2.29 7.97 -13.87
C ALA A 175 1.84 7.74 -12.42
N LEU A 176 2.73 7.96 -11.45
CA LEU A 176 2.48 7.66 -10.04
C LEU A 176 1.87 8.85 -9.27
N SER A 177 2.16 10.10 -9.66
CA SER A 177 1.66 11.31 -8.98
C SER A 177 0.15 11.29 -8.76
N ARG A 178 -0.62 10.98 -9.80
CA ARG A 178 -2.08 10.98 -9.73
C ARG A 178 -2.63 9.95 -8.75
N VAL A 179 -2.07 8.74 -8.73
CA VAL A 179 -2.52 7.67 -7.82
C VAL A 179 -2.03 7.92 -6.39
N SER A 180 -0.85 8.53 -6.22
CA SER A 180 -0.36 9.00 -4.94
C SER A 180 -1.26 10.08 -4.32
N GLU A 181 -1.67 11.08 -5.11
CA GLU A 181 -2.60 12.13 -4.66
C GLU A 181 -3.95 11.57 -4.20
N LEU A 182 -4.49 10.57 -4.91
CA LEU A 182 -5.77 9.94 -4.57
C LEU A 182 -5.76 9.22 -3.22
N LEU A 183 -4.58 8.79 -2.75
CA LEU A 183 -4.42 8.01 -1.53
C LEU A 183 -3.71 8.80 -0.42
N ASP A 184 -3.56 10.11 -0.59
CA ASP A 184 -2.82 10.98 0.32
C ASP A 184 -1.40 10.45 0.62
N VAL A 185 -0.75 9.92 -0.42
CA VAL A 185 0.66 9.52 -0.38
C VAL A 185 1.48 10.69 -0.91
N CYS A 186 2.33 11.25 -0.05
CA CYS A 186 3.30 12.25 -0.45
C CYS A 186 4.38 11.59 -1.32
N MET A 187 4.49 12.01 -2.58
CA MET A 187 5.57 11.63 -3.47
C MET A 187 6.55 12.80 -3.60
N LEU A 188 7.78 12.62 -3.12
CA LEU A 188 8.86 13.59 -3.23
C LEU A 188 9.83 13.15 -4.33
N PRO A 189 9.88 13.82 -5.48
CA PRO A 189 10.89 13.59 -6.51
C PRO A 189 12.19 14.33 -6.15
N GLU A 190 13.33 13.63 -6.28
CA GLU A 190 14.68 14.18 -6.03
C GLU A 190 14.87 14.90 -4.68
N PRO A 191 14.36 14.38 -3.53
CA PRO A 191 14.68 14.97 -2.24
C PRO A 191 16.17 14.79 -1.93
N GLN A 192 16.79 15.85 -1.42
CA GLN A 192 18.14 15.79 -0.87
C GLN A 192 18.10 15.06 0.47
N VAL A 193 18.81 13.93 0.59
CA VAL A 193 18.94 13.18 1.84
C VAL A 193 20.42 12.85 2.09
N GLY A 194 20.88 13.15 3.30
CA GLY A 194 22.30 12.99 3.65
C GLY A 194 23.21 13.70 2.65
N THR A 195 23.99 12.92 1.88
CA THR A 195 24.97 13.42 0.91
C THR A 195 24.52 13.29 -0.55
N GLY A 196 23.28 12.89 -0.83
CA GLY A 196 22.82 12.59 -2.19
C GLY A 196 21.35 12.94 -2.40
N PHE A 197 20.88 12.68 -3.62
CA PHE A 197 19.49 12.85 -4.03
C PHE A 197 18.88 11.48 -4.30
N VAL A 198 17.78 11.15 -3.63
CA VAL A 198 17.00 9.94 -3.92
C VAL A 198 16.12 10.24 -5.12
N ASP A 199 15.94 9.32 -6.06
CA ASP A 199 15.04 9.60 -7.18
C ASP A 199 13.60 9.87 -6.70
N PHE A 200 13.06 9.03 -5.81
CA PHE A 200 11.75 9.27 -5.18
C PHE A 200 11.67 8.78 -3.73
N ILE A 201 10.97 9.54 -2.89
CA ILE A 201 10.46 9.06 -1.59
C ILE A 201 8.94 9.10 -1.64
N PHE A 202 8.31 7.96 -1.34
CA PHE A 202 6.86 7.87 -1.11
C PHE A 202 6.63 7.78 0.39
N SER A 203 5.74 8.59 0.92
CA SER A 203 5.52 8.72 2.36
C SER A 203 4.05 8.92 2.68
N GLN A 204 3.62 8.30 3.77
CA GLN A 204 2.36 8.65 4.42
C GLN A 204 2.61 8.94 5.90
N GLY A 205 3.32 10.03 6.15
CA GLY A 205 3.87 10.39 7.44
C GLY A 205 5.30 9.87 7.64
N ASN A 206 5.85 10.09 8.84
CA ASN A 206 7.25 9.76 9.13
C ASN A 206 7.52 8.26 9.29
N ASP A 207 6.54 7.49 9.78
CA ASP A 207 6.72 6.07 10.10
C ASP A 207 6.48 5.15 8.90
N SER A 208 5.92 5.69 7.82
CA SER A 208 5.63 4.96 6.58
C SER A 208 6.29 5.66 5.41
N LYS A 209 7.46 5.15 5.02
CA LYS A 209 8.28 5.68 3.91
C LYS A 209 8.87 4.55 3.07
N VAL A 210 8.89 4.75 1.75
CA VAL A 210 9.55 3.88 0.80
C VAL A 210 10.46 4.71 -0.09
N CYS A 211 11.74 4.33 -0.17
CA CYS A 211 12.68 4.94 -1.11
C CYS A 211 12.64 4.18 -2.44
N VAL A 212 12.59 4.90 -3.56
CA VAL A 212 12.68 4.33 -4.90
C VAL A 212 13.89 4.93 -5.61
N GLU A 213 14.72 4.07 -6.18
CA GLU A 213 15.85 4.46 -7.02
C GLU A 213 15.68 3.85 -8.40
N LEU A 214 15.81 4.67 -9.45
CA LEU A 214 15.62 4.30 -10.84
C LEU A 214 16.96 4.38 -11.59
N LYS A 215 17.27 3.35 -12.38
CA LYS A 215 18.40 3.39 -13.32
C LYS A 215 18.03 2.84 -14.68
N LEU A 216 18.73 3.31 -15.71
CA LEU A 216 18.72 2.63 -17.01
C LEU A 216 19.65 1.40 -16.99
N SER A 217 19.32 0.36 -17.75
CA SER A 217 20.21 -0.81 -17.97
C SER A 217 21.54 -0.40 -18.65
N THR A 218 21.54 0.73 -19.35
CA THR A 218 22.70 1.34 -20.01
C THR A 218 23.54 2.22 -19.06
N SER A 219 23.09 2.39 -17.80
CA SER A 219 23.85 3.13 -16.78
C SER A 219 25.06 2.30 -16.32
N PRO A 220 26.29 2.86 -16.33
CA PRO A 220 27.45 2.17 -15.77
C PRO A 220 27.33 1.96 -14.25
N LYS A 221 26.38 2.63 -13.60
CA LYS A 221 26.16 2.60 -12.16
C LYS A 221 24.99 1.70 -11.74
N ALA A 222 24.37 0.92 -12.63
CA ALA A 222 23.23 0.06 -12.29
C ALA A 222 23.50 -0.89 -11.10
N LEU A 223 24.69 -1.49 -11.00
CA LEU A 223 25.05 -2.32 -9.83
C LEU A 223 25.28 -1.48 -8.56
N GLU A 224 25.96 -0.34 -8.69
CA GLU A 224 26.32 0.52 -7.56
C GLU A 224 25.10 1.23 -6.98
N GLY A 225 24.16 1.63 -7.83
CA GLY A 225 22.89 2.20 -7.40
C GLY A 225 22.14 1.26 -6.46
N TYR A 226 22.04 -0.02 -6.82
CA TYR A 226 21.39 -1.01 -5.97
C TYR A 226 22.17 -1.33 -4.69
N THR A 227 23.48 -1.59 -4.83
CA THR A 227 24.28 -2.14 -3.73
C THR A 227 24.76 -1.10 -2.74
N LYS A 228 24.86 0.17 -3.14
CA LYS A 228 25.33 1.28 -2.31
C LYS A 228 24.32 2.41 -2.17
N GLN A 229 23.89 3.02 -3.28
CA GLN A 229 23.09 4.27 -3.23
C GLN A 229 21.77 4.03 -2.50
N LEU A 230 20.98 3.04 -2.94
CA LEU A 230 19.71 2.72 -2.30
C LEU A 230 19.90 2.39 -0.81
N LYS A 231 20.92 1.61 -0.43
CA LYS A 231 21.18 1.30 0.99
C LYS A 231 21.54 2.53 1.82
N GLN A 232 22.29 3.46 1.25
CA GLN A 232 22.64 4.71 1.91
C GLN A 232 21.38 5.54 2.15
N TYR A 233 20.49 5.61 1.16
CA TYR A 233 19.21 6.32 1.26
C TYR A 233 18.28 5.72 2.30
N LEU A 234 18.14 4.39 2.33
CA LEU A 234 17.39 3.67 3.37
C LEU A 234 17.91 4.00 4.78
N THR A 235 19.23 4.04 4.95
CA THR A 235 19.86 4.45 6.22
C THR A 235 19.55 5.90 6.56
N SER A 236 19.69 6.82 5.61
CA SER A 236 19.44 8.26 5.82
C SER A 236 17.98 8.54 6.18
N GLU A 237 17.04 7.86 5.54
CA GLU A 237 15.60 8.03 5.76
C GLU A 237 15.04 7.19 6.91
N LYS A 238 15.89 6.39 7.58
CA LYS A 238 15.50 5.47 8.66
C LYS A 238 14.37 4.53 8.26
N THR A 239 14.41 3.99 7.05
CA THR A 239 13.44 3.01 6.53
C THR A 239 14.16 1.79 5.98
N GLU A 240 13.63 0.59 6.20
CA GLU A 240 14.10 -0.63 5.55
C GLU A 240 13.43 -0.89 4.18
N LYS A 241 12.43 -0.09 3.78
CA LYS A 241 11.65 -0.31 2.57
C LYS A 241 12.24 0.44 1.38
N GLY A 242 12.81 -0.32 0.44
CA GLY A 242 13.38 0.21 -0.79
C GLY A 242 12.96 -0.59 -2.01
N ILE A 243 12.70 0.11 -3.12
CA ILE A 243 12.41 -0.48 -4.42
C ILE A 243 13.44 0.05 -5.43
N TYR A 244 14.09 -0.87 -6.14
CA TYR A 244 15.02 -0.54 -7.20
C TYR A 244 14.37 -0.81 -8.55
N VAL A 245 14.29 0.19 -9.41
CA VAL A 245 13.68 0.07 -10.74
C VAL A 245 14.76 0.16 -11.79
N VAL A 246 14.81 -0.83 -12.69
CA VAL A 246 15.72 -0.78 -13.84
C VAL A 246 14.93 -0.84 -15.13
N ILE A 247 15.08 0.18 -15.97
CA ILE A 247 14.46 0.23 -17.30
C ILE A 247 15.51 -0.17 -18.34
N ASP A 248 15.24 -1.26 -19.06
CA ASP A 248 16.07 -1.76 -20.13
C ASP A 248 15.53 -1.34 -21.50
N SER A 249 16.14 -0.33 -22.10
CA SER A 249 15.83 0.11 -23.47
C SER A 249 16.68 -0.59 -24.54
N GLY A 250 17.31 -1.73 -24.20
CA GLY A 250 18.27 -2.43 -25.05
C GLY A 250 19.70 -1.92 -24.89
N ASN A 251 20.65 -2.74 -25.37
CA ASN A 251 22.10 -2.55 -25.19
C ASN A 251 22.56 -2.41 -23.73
N PRO A 252 22.14 -3.31 -22.82
CA PRO A 252 22.51 -3.22 -21.41
C PRO A 252 24.02 -3.26 -21.21
N LYS A 253 24.52 -2.49 -20.24
CA LYS A 253 25.95 -2.52 -19.87
C LYS A 253 26.28 -3.69 -18.95
N SER A 254 27.58 -3.97 -18.81
CA SER A 254 28.09 -5.02 -17.92
C SER A 254 27.68 -4.82 -16.45
N SER A 255 27.47 -3.58 -16.01
CA SER A 255 26.91 -3.23 -14.70
C SER A 255 25.54 -3.87 -14.46
N TYR A 256 24.64 -3.80 -15.44
CA TYR A 256 23.31 -4.42 -15.38
C TYR A 256 23.41 -5.94 -15.36
N GLN A 257 24.27 -6.53 -16.18
CA GLN A 257 24.46 -7.99 -16.17
C GLN A 257 25.00 -8.49 -14.83
N LYS A 258 25.95 -7.76 -14.22
CA LYS A 258 26.44 -8.07 -12.87
C LYS A 258 25.34 -7.94 -11.82
N LEU A 259 24.45 -6.95 -11.95
CA LEU A 259 23.29 -6.80 -11.09
C LEU A 259 22.36 -8.02 -11.21
N ARG A 260 22.03 -8.47 -12.42
CA ARG A 260 21.23 -9.69 -12.65
C ARG A 260 21.84 -10.92 -11.99
N VAL A 261 23.14 -11.14 -12.19
CA VAL A 261 23.88 -12.25 -11.57
C VAL A 261 23.87 -12.15 -10.04
N LEU A 262 24.02 -10.95 -9.48
CA LEU A 262 23.94 -10.72 -8.04
C LEU A 262 22.56 -11.13 -7.49
N ILE A 263 21.48 -10.77 -8.18
CA ILE A 263 20.11 -11.07 -7.79
C ILE A 263 19.85 -12.58 -7.85
N GLU A 264 20.23 -13.23 -8.96
CA GLU A 264 20.06 -14.67 -9.13
C GLU A 264 20.82 -15.47 -8.07
N ASN A 265 22.07 -15.08 -7.77
CA ASN A 265 22.86 -15.69 -6.70
C ASN A 265 22.32 -15.39 -5.31
N GLY A 266 21.75 -14.20 -5.12
CA GLY A 266 21.10 -13.76 -3.90
C GLY A 266 19.89 -14.60 -3.55
N LYS A 267 18.99 -14.81 -4.52
CA LYS A 267 17.80 -15.67 -4.41
C LYS A 267 18.17 -17.10 -3.99
N LYS A 268 19.21 -17.67 -4.59
CA LYS A 268 19.72 -19.02 -4.24
C LYS A 268 20.24 -19.16 -2.81
N LYS A 269 20.61 -18.05 -2.16
CA LYS A 269 21.22 -18.03 -0.82
C LYS A 269 20.27 -17.57 0.28
N GLY A 270 18.97 -17.42 -0.01
CA GLY A 270 17.97 -16.99 0.97
C GLY A 270 18.20 -15.58 1.54
N LYS A 271 18.95 -14.73 0.83
CA LYS A 271 19.24 -13.37 1.31
C LYS A 271 18.06 -12.45 1.01
N SER A 272 17.65 -11.68 2.02
CA SER A 272 16.71 -10.57 1.86
C SER A 272 17.43 -9.36 1.24
N TYR A 273 16.84 -8.78 0.20
CA TYR A 273 17.34 -7.57 -0.44
C TYR A 273 16.17 -6.59 -0.69
N PRO A 274 16.45 -5.29 -0.88
CA PRO A 274 15.45 -4.37 -1.43
C PRO A 274 14.87 -4.93 -2.74
N GLU A 275 13.57 -4.76 -2.93
CA GLU A 275 12.85 -5.32 -4.08
C GLU A 275 13.38 -4.71 -5.38
N ILE A 276 13.47 -5.51 -6.44
CA ILE A 276 13.93 -5.02 -7.74
C ILE A 276 12.92 -5.32 -8.84
N ILE A 277 12.53 -4.29 -9.57
CA ILE A 277 11.62 -4.38 -10.71
C ILE A 277 12.41 -4.08 -11.98
N LEU A 278 12.55 -5.10 -12.83
CA LEU A 278 13.16 -4.98 -14.16
C LEU A 278 12.06 -4.72 -15.19
N ILE A 279 12.18 -3.65 -15.96
CA ILE A 279 11.20 -3.22 -16.96
C ILE A 279 11.85 -3.21 -18.34
N ASP A 280 11.30 -3.98 -19.28
CA ASP A 280 11.77 -4.07 -20.65
C ASP A 280 11.09 -3.02 -21.55
N ALA A 281 11.82 -1.94 -21.84
CA ALA A 281 11.43 -0.90 -22.78
C ALA A 281 12.07 -1.08 -24.17
N SER A 282 12.58 -2.27 -24.49
CA SER A 282 13.15 -2.55 -25.81
C SER A 282 12.06 -2.56 -26.91
N PRO A 283 12.43 -2.23 -28.16
CA PRO A 283 11.48 -2.29 -29.27
C PRO A 283 10.78 -3.64 -29.42
N LYS A 284 9.45 -3.63 -29.35
CA LYS A 284 8.63 -4.81 -29.59
C LYS A 284 8.24 -4.88 -31.07
N LEU A 285 8.38 -6.05 -31.69
CA LEU A 285 7.87 -6.30 -33.04
C LEU A 285 6.34 -6.26 -33.01
N SER A 286 5.72 -5.71 -34.06
CA SER A 286 4.26 -5.78 -34.19
C SER A 286 3.83 -7.22 -34.42
N PRO A 287 2.67 -7.67 -33.87
CA PRO A 287 2.18 -9.03 -34.09
C PRO A 287 2.04 -9.43 -35.57
N SER A 288 1.79 -8.46 -36.45
CA SER A 288 1.75 -8.65 -37.91
C SER A 288 3.11 -8.86 -38.58
N ARG A 289 4.21 -8.84 -37.80
CA ARG A 289 5.60 -9.00 -38.25
C ARG A 289 6.34 -10.07 -37.45
N LEU A 290 5.63 -10.86 -36.65
CA LEU A 290 6.13 -12.07 -35.98
C LEU A 290 5.98 -13.29 -36.90
#